data_AF-A0A5B3GAI2-F1
#
_entry.id   AF-A0A5B3GAI2-F1
#
_cell.length_a   1.000
_cell.length_b   1.000
_cell.length_c   1.000
_cell.angle_alpha   90.00
_cell.angle_beta   90.00
_cell.angle_gamma   90.00
#
_symmetry.space_group_name_H-M   'P 1'
#
loop_
_entity.id
_entity.type
_entity.pdbx_description
1 polymer ?
#
loop_
_entity_poly.entity_id
_entity_poly.type
_entity_poly.pdbx_seq_one_letter_code
_entity_poly.pdbx_strand_id
1 'polypeptide(L)'
;MVRYHNFDVVFAEIPGETTLALNITGCPNRCPGCHSPHLQADEGRVLDEAELLGLLARYGRSVTCVAFMGGDAGPHKIARLAGTVRKTCPELRTAWYSGREELPEGFEAAAFDYVKLGGWVEALGPLTAPTTNQRLYRVGPDGTMEDITKLFRRKP
;
A
#
# COMPACT_ATOMS: atom_id res chain seq x y z
N MET A 1 9.30 -14.62 2.65
CA MET A 1 7.85 -14.87 2.67
C MET A 1 7.18 -13.63 3.21
N VAL A 2 5.98 -13.26 2.76
CA VAL A 2 5.25 -12.09 3.28
C VAL A 2 4.08 -12.59 4.11
N ARG A 3 3.79 -11.92 5.23
CA ARG A 3 2.68 -12.22 6.11
C ARG A 3 1.81 -10.98 6.31
N TYR A 4 0.55 -11.19 6.67
CA TYR A 4 -0.38 -10.12 6.99
C TYR A 4 -1.10 -10.41 8.31
N HIS A 5 -1.38 -9.35 9.07
CA HIS A 5 -2.07 -9.42 10.36
C HIS A 5 -3.59 -9.52 10.15
N ASN A 6 -4.15 -8.59 9.39
CA ASN A 6 -5.56 -8.51 9.04
C ASN A 6 -5.75 -7.78 7.70
N PHE A 7 -7.00 -7.68 7.27
CA PHE A 7 -7.40 -6.81 6.17
C PHE A 7 -8.69 -6.08 6.55
N ASP A 8 -8.89 -4.91 5.96
CA ASP A 8 -10.07 -4.07 6.16
C ASP A 8 -10.53 -3.47 4.82
N VAL A 9 -11.80 -3.11 4.73
CA VAL A 9 -12.32 -2.28 3.62
C VAL A 9 -12.34 -0.82 4.09
N VAL A 10 -11.52 0.01 3.47
CA VAL A 10 -11.28 1.41 3.86
C VAL A 10 -11.55 2.37 2.71
N PHE A 11 -11.86 3.63 3.04
CA PHE A 11 -12.27 4.65 2.07
C PHE A 11 -11.31 5.86 2.00
N ALA A 12 -10.33 5.91 2.90
CA ALA A 12 -9.46 7.08 3.07
C ALA A 12 -8.06 6.89 2.48
N GLU A 13 -7.57 5.66 2.31
CA GLU A 13 -6.17 5.40 1.97
C GLU A 13 -5.84 5.75 0.51
N ILE A 14 -6.76 5.57 -0.43
CA ILE A 14 -6.57 5.98 -1.82
C ILE A 14 -7.72 6.89 -2.22
N PRO A 15 -7.45 8.17 -2.59
CA PRO A 15 -8.51 9.12 -2.92
C PRO A 15 -9.44 8.62 -4.02
N GLY A 16 -10.73 8.50 -3.69
CA GLY A 16 -11.76 8.06 -4.63
C GLY A 16 -11.94 6.55 -4.77
N GLU A 17 -11.18 5.74 -4.03
CA GLU A 17 -11.27 4.28 -4.09
C GLU A 17 -11.89 3.68 -2.83
N THR A 18 -12.71 2.65 -3.01
CA THR A 18 -13.05 1.72 -1.93
C THR A 18 -11.98 0.63 -1.92
N THR A 19 -11.18 0.57 -0.86
CA THR A 19 -9.91 -0.16 -0.87
C THR A 19 -9.95 -1.36 0.06
N LEU A 20 -9.62 -2.55 -0.45
CA LEU A 20 -9.22 -3.70 0.37
C LEU A 20 -7.77 -3.48 0.82
N ALA A 21 -7.58 -3.05 2.06
CA ALA A 21 -6.26 -2.80 2.63
C ALA A 21 -5.75 -4.04 3.37
N LEU A 22 -4.65 -4.62 2.89
CA LEU A 22 -3.97 -5.76 3.50
C LEU A 22 -2.84 -5.24 4.40
N ASN A 23 -2.96 -5.43 5.72
CA ASN A 23 -1.97 -4.94 6.69
C ASN A 23 -0.81 -5.94 6.83
N ILE A 24 0.27 -5.66 6.13
CA ILE A 24 1.44 -6.53 6.01
C ILE A 24 2.35 -6.35 7.23
N THR A 25 2.76 -7.48 7.82
CA THR A 25 3.60 -7.55 9.01
C THR A 25 5.10 -7.60 8.65
N GLY A 26 5.96 -7.56 9.67
CA GLY A 26 7.42 -7.56 9.50
C GLY A 26 8.01 -6.22 9.04
N CYS A 27 7.39 -5.08 9.43
CA CYS A 27 7.87 -3.76 9.04
C CYS A 27 9.28 -3.46 9.61
N PRO A 28 10.30 -3.24 8.76
CA PRO A 28 11.68 -3.01 9.18
C PRO A 28 11.93 -1.56 9.64
N ASN A 29 11.08 -0.60 9.27
CA ASN A 29 11.34 0.83 9.52
C ASN A 29 11.23 1.21 11.00
N ARG A 30 10.37 0.51 11.75
CA ARG A 30 10.18 0.66 13.20
C ARG A 30 10.12 2.13 13.67
N CYS A 31 9.41 2.97 12.93
CA CYS A 31 9.36 4.42 13.18
C CYS A 31 8.90 4.72 14.62
N PRO A 32 9.58 5.63 15.35
CA PRO A 32 9.12 6.11 16.65
C PRO A 32 7.69 6.68 16.56
N GLY A 33 6.83 6.34 17.53
CA GLY A 33 5.43 6.80 17.54
C GLY A 33 4.58 6.25 16.40
N CYS A 34 4.98 5.16 15.74
CA CYS A 34 4.23 4.56 14.64
C CYS A 34 2.77 4.27 15.05
N HIS A 35 1.83 4.54 14.14
CA HIS A 35 0.41 4.26 14.33
C HIS A 35 0.08 2.75 14.36
N SER A 36 0.91 1.93 13.71
CA SER A 36 0.69 0.48 13.58
C SER A 36 1.89 -0.31 14.11
N PRO A 37 2.27 -0.16 15.41
CA PRO A 37 3.47 -0.79 15.94
C PRO A 37 3.35 -2.33 15.98
N HIS A 38 2.13 -2.86 16.04
CA HIS A 38 1.84 -4.29 15.96
C HIS A 38 2.29 -4.93 14.63
N LEU A 39 2.40 -4.15 13.54
CA LEU A 39 2.88 -4.67 12.25
C LEU A 39 4.42 -4.84 12.17
N GLN A 40 5.16 -4.49 13.23
CA GLN A 40 6.63 -4.63 13.25
C GLN A 40 7.11 -6.06 13.50
N ALA A 41 6.30 -6.89 14.17
CA ALA A 41 6.60 -8.30 14.34
C ALA A 41 6.32 -9.05 13.03
N ASP A 42 7.15 -10.04 12.67
CA ASP A 42 6.91 -10.91 11.51
C ASP A 42 5.94 -12.05 11.90
N GLU A 43 4.67 -11.69 12.01
CA GLU A 43 3.61 -12.59 12.49
C GLU A 43 2.38 -12.59 11.58
N GLY A 44 1.35 -13.35 11.94
CA GLY A 44 0.12 -13.45 11.17
C GLY A 44 0.17 -14.51 10.07
N ARG A 45 -0.77 -14.38 9.12
CA ARG A 45 -1.04 -15.38 8.08
C ARG A 45 -0.13 -15.14 6.87
N VAL A 46 0.32 -16.22 6.24
CA VAL A 46 1.10 -16.13 5.00
C VAL A 46 0.23 -15.52 3.91
N LEU A 47 0.74 -14.49 3.22
CA LEU A 47 0.13 -13.93 2.03
C LEU A 47 0.84 -14.48 0.79
N ASP A 48 0.37 -15.62 0.31
CA ASP A 48 0.75 -16.16 -0.99
C ASP A 48 -0.33 -15.88 -2.04
N GLU A 49 -0.11 -16.40 -3.25
CA GLU A 49 -1.03 -16.22 -4.36
C GLU A 49 -2.39 -16.87 -4.10
N ALA A 50 -2.42 -18.06 -3.50
CA ALA A 50 -3.67 -18.76 -3.24
C ALA A 50 -4.53 -18.03 -2.20
N GLU A 51 -3.91 -17.55 -1.12
CA GLU A 51 -4.59 -16.73 -0.10
C GLU A 51 -5.10 -15.42 -0.72
N LEU A 52 -4.29 -14.74 -1.53
CA LEU A 52 -4.70 -13.51 -2.22
C LEU A 52 -5.90 -13.75 -3.14
N LEU A 53 -5.88 -14.81 -3.96
CA LEU A 53 -6.98 -15.16 -4.84
C LEU A 53 -8.26 -15.50 -4.05
N GLY A 54 -8.15 -16.13 -2.89
CA GLY A 54 -9.27 -16.37 -1.98
C GLY A 54 -9.91 -15.07 -1.48
N LEU A 55 -9.08 -14.08 -1.10
CA LEU A 55 -9.56 -12.75 -0.70
C LEU A 55 -10.24 -12.02 -1.87
N LEU A 56 -9.64 -12.05 -3.06
CA LEU A 56 -10.22 -11.44 -4.26
C LEU A 56 -11.56 -12.08 -4.67
N ALA A 57 -11.67 -13.40 -4.59
CA ALA A 57 -12.91 -14.11 -4.89
C ALA A 57 -14.05 -13.68 -3.96
N ARG A 58 -13.73 -13.36 -2.69
CA ARG A 58 -14.71 -12.95 -1.69
C ARG A 58 -15.06 -11.46 -1.74
N TYR A 59 -14.07 -10.59 -1.95
CA TYR A 59 -14.23 -9.14 -1.77
C TYR A 59 -14.02 -8.33 -3.05
N GLY A 60 -13.41 -8.89 -4.09
CA GLY A 60 -13.00 -8.15 -5.29
C GLY A 60 -14.13 -7.42 -6.01
N ARG A 61 -15.36 -7.94 -5.95
CA ARG A 61 -16.55 -7.29 -6.55
C ARG A 61 -17.13 -6.14 -5.70
N SER A 62 -16.64 -5.96 -4.47
CA SER A 62 -17.15 -4.98 -3.50
C SER A 62 -16.18 -3.81 -3.29
N VAL A 63 -15.01 -3.86 -3.92
CA VAL A 63 -13.95 -2.85 -3.80
C VAL A 63 -13.53 -2.40 -5.18
N THR A 64 -12.82 -1.28 -5.26
CA THR A 64 -12.25 -0.75 -6.51
C THR A 64 -10.73 -0.75 -6.48
N CYS A 65 -10.12 -0.96 -5.30
CA CYS A 65 -8.67 -1.01 -5.14
C CYS A 65 -8.26 -2.11 -4.14
N VAL A 66 -7.07 -2.68 -4.34
CA VAL A 66 -6.34 -3.48 -3.34
C VAL A 66 -5.07 -2.73 -2.96
N ALA A 67 -4.89 -2.45 -1.67
CA ALA A 67 -3.70 -1.81 -1.14
C ALA A 67 -2.90 -2.76 -0.25
N PHE A 68 -1.61 -2.89 -0.54
CA PHE A 68 -0.66 -3.58 0.32
C PHE A 68 -0.06 -2.55 1.29
N MET A 69 -0.40 -2.64 2.58
CA MET A 69 0.01 -1.68 3.60
C MET A 69 1.25 -2.22 4.32
N GLY A 70 2.43 -1.69 4.02
CA GLY A 70 3.72 -2.21 4.49
C GLY A 70 4.36 -3.17 3.50
N GLY A 71 4.95 -4.27 3.97
CA GLY A 71 5.66 -5.22 3.10
C GLY A 71 7.04 -4.74 2.65
N ASP A 72 7.58 -3.74 3.35
CA ASP A 72 8.87 -3.13 3.08
C ASP A 72 10.05 -4.09 3.20
N ALA A 73 9.89 -5.20 3.95
CA ALA A 73 10.87 -6.28 4.02
C ALA A 73 10.90 -7.17 2.76
N GLY A 74 9.88 -7.10 1.90
CA GLY A 74 9.76 -7.93 0.69
C GLY A 74 9.11 -7.21 -0.49
N PRO A 75 9.61 -6.05 -0.94
CA PRO A 75 8.94 -5.20 -1.91
C PRO A 75 8.70 -5.88 -3.26
N HIS A 76 9.67 -6.64 -3.79
CA HIS A 76 9.48 -7.38 -5.05
C HIS A 76 8.41 -8.47 -4.94
N LYS A 77 8.18 -9.04 -3.74
CA LYS A 77 7.09 -9.99 -3.52
C LYS A 77 5.75 -9.26 -3.53
N ILE A 78 5.67 -8.07 -2.93
CA ILE A 78 4.48 -7.21 -3.01
C ILE A 78 4.16 -6.83 -4.46
N ALA A 79 5.17 -6.42 -5.25
CA ALA A 79 4.99 -6.14 -6.68
C ALA A 79 4.47 -7.36 -7.48
N ARG A 80 4.98 -8.56 -7.20
CA ARG A 80 4.46 -9.79 -7.81
C ARG A 80 3.00 -10.06 -7.46
N LEU A 81 2.62 -9.87 -6.19
CA LEU A 81 1.23 -10.04 -5.74
C LEU A 81 0.30 -9.00 -6.38
N ALA A 82 0.72 -7.75 -6.51
CA ALA A 82 -0.02 -6.73 -7.26
C ALA A 82 -0.20 -7.11 -8.74
N GLY A 83 0.85 -7.68 -9.36
CA GLY A 83 0.76 -8.27 -10.69
C GLY A 83 -0.28 -9.38 -10.80
N THR A 84 -0.45 -10.21 -9.77
CA THR A 84 -1.54 -11.20 -9.71
C THR A 84 -2.90 -10.50 -9.67
N VAL A 85 -3.09 -9.49 -8.81
CA VAL A 85 -4.37 -8.74 -8.74
C VAL A 85 -4.75 -8.21 -10.12
N ARG A 86 -3.83 -7.53 -10.82
CA ARG A 86 -4.08 -6.96 -12.16
C ARG A 86 -4.42 -8.01 -13.20
N LYS A 87 -3.83 -9.20 -13.13
CA LYS A 87 -4.11 -10.31 -14.06
C LYS A 87 -5.47 -10.94 -13.80
N THR A 88 -5.86 -11.08 -12.53
CA THR A 88 -7.09 -11.79 -12.14
C THR A 88 -8.31 -10.88 -12.12
N CYS A 89 -8.15 -9.64 -11.69
CA CYS A 89 -9.19 -8.63 -11.54
C CYS A 89 -8.70 -7.31 -12.18
N PRO A 90 -8.63 -7.21 -13.52
CA PRO A 90 -8.08 -6.06 -14.22
C PRO A 90 -8.84 -4.74 -13.98
N GLU A 91 -10.07 -4.82 -13.48
CA GLU A 91 -10.87 -3.68 -13.05
C GLU A 91 -10.40 -3.06 -11.72
N LEU A 92 -9.67 -3.81 -10.89
CA LEU A 92 -9.18 -3.34 -9.60
C LEU A 92 -7.87 -2.57 -9.75
N ARG A 93 -7.82 -1.41 -9.09
CA ARG A 93 -6.59 -0.67 -8.90
C ARG A 93 -5.70 -1.35 -7.87
N THR A 94 -4.41 -1.14 -8.01
CA THR A 94 -3.39 -1.70 -7.10
C THR A 94 -2.60 -0.59 -6.44
N ALA A 95 -2.41 -0.70 -5.13
CA ALA A 95 -1.66 0.29 -4.37
C ALA A 95 -0.61 -0.34 -3.45
N TRP A 96 0.50 0.36 -3.24
CA TRP A 96 1.49 -0.01 -2.23
C TRP A 96 1.75 1.15 -1.28
N TYR A 97 1.57 0.90 0.02
CA TYR A 97 1.82 1.86 1.10
C TYR A 97 3.13 1.50 1.80
N SER A 98 4.22 2.13 1.38
CA SER A 98 5.55 1.90 1.93
C SER A 98 5.96 3.00 2.91
N GLY A 99 6.75 2.63 3.92
CA GLY A 99 7.48 3.58 4.74
C GLY A 99 8.87 3.94 4.21
N ARG A 100 9.28 3.39 3.05
CA ARG A 100 10.56 3.72 2.40
C ARG A 100 10.55 5.13 1.84
N GLU A 101 11.71 5.78 1.83
CA GLU A 101 11.87 7.11 1.24
C GLU A 101 11.84 7.07 -0.29
N GLU A 102 12.41 6.02 -0.88
CA GLU A 102 12.53 5.84 -2.32
C GLU A 102 12.10 4.42 -2.74
N LEU A 103 11.81 4.25 -4.03
CA LEU A 103 11.57 2.94 -4.60
C LEU A 103 12.85 2.07 -4.50
N PRO A 104 12.71 0.77 -4.20
CA PRO A 104 13.85 -0.15 -4.28
C PRO A 104 14.45 -0.21 -5.68
N GLU A 105 15.74 -0.53 -5.78
CA GLU A 105 16.39 -0.79 -7.06
C GLU A 105 15.66 -1.92 -7.83
N GLY A 106 15.46 -1.74 -9.14
CA GLY A 106 14.76 -2.71 -9.98
C GLY A 106 13.30 -2.94 -9.59
N PHE A 107 12.67 -2.00 -8.87
CA PHE A 107 11.26 -2.09 -8.50
C PHE A 107 10.35 -1.69 -9.66
N GLU A 108 9.51 -2.63 -10.08
CA GLU A 108 8.53 -2.43 -11.15
C GLU A 108 7.33 -1.62 -10.65
N ALA A 109 7.48 -0.29 -10.57
CA ALA A 109 6.41 0.60 -10.10
C ALA A 109 5.13 0.47 -10.93
N ALA A 110 5.24 0.19 -12.23
CA ALA A 110 4.12 -0.01 -13.16
C ALA A 110 3.21 -1.20 -12.78
N ALA A 111 3.64 -2.07 -11.84
CA ALA A 111 2.77 -3.07 -11.24
C ALA A 111 1.66 -2.45 -10.35
N PHE A 112 1.77 -1.16 -10.02
CA PHE A 112 0.83 -0.43 -9.18
C PHE A 112 0.18 0.71 -9.96
N ASP A 113 -1.04 1.08 -9.57
CA ASP A 113 -1.69 2.33 -9.97
C ASP A 113 -1.32 3.46 -8.99
N TYR A 114 -1.02 3.11 -7.74
CA TYR A 114 -0.65 4.05 -6.69
C TYR A 114 0.52 3.54 -5.84
N VAL A 115 1.46 4.42 -5.53
CA VAL A 115 2.54 4.12 -4.58
C VAL A 115 2.62 5.25 -3.57
N LYS A 116 2.60 4.92 -2.29
CA LYS A 116 2.85 5.84 -1.20
C LYS A 116 4.22 5.57 -0.61
N LEU A 117 5.03 6.63 -0.46
CA LEU A 117 6.37 6.62 0.12
C LEU A 117 6.46 7.55 1.34
N GLY A 118 7.48 7.33 2.17
CA GLY A 118 7.85 8.11 3.34
C GLY A 118 7.41 7.46 4.65
N GLY A 119 8.33 7.28 5.59
CA GLY A 119 8.01 6.75 6.92
C GLY A 119 7.15 7.69 7.76
N TRP A 120 6.58 7.18 8.84
CA TRP A 120 5.90 8.02 9.84
C TRP A 120 6.93 8.89 10.58
N VAL A 121 6.66 10.20 10.64
CA VAL A 121 7.40 11.16 11.46
C VAL A 121 6.38 11.97 12.26
N GLU A 122 6.36 11.77 13.57
CA GLU A 122 5.34 12.35 14.47
C GLU A 122 5.23 13.87 14.33
N ALA A 123 6.37 14.57 14.26
CA ALA A 123 6.41 16.03 14.11
C ALA A 123 5.85 16.55 12.77
N LEU A 124 5.78 15.70 11.74
CA LEU A 124 5.33 16.09 10.40
C LEU A 124 3.87 15.68 10.12
N GLY A 125 3.38 14.66 10.82
CA GLY A 125 1.98 14.24 10.80
C GLY A 125 1.56 13.40 9.58
N PRO A 126 0.25 13.07 9.50
CA PRO A 126 -0.32 12.19 8.48
C PRO A 126 -0.39 12.86 7.10
N LEU A 127 -0.82 12.12 6.06
CA LEU A 127 -0.98 12.63 4.68
C LEU A 127 -1.89 13.86 4.56
N THR A 128 -2.83 14.03 5.49
CA THR A 128 -3.72 15.20 5.56
C THR A 128 -3.01 16.47 6.08
N ALA A 129 -1.86 16.32 6.74
CA ALA A 129 -1.08 17.45 7.25
C ALA A 129 -0.30 18.13 6.12
N PRO A 130 -0.25 19.47 6.08
CA PRO A 130 0.53 20.20 5.08
C PRO A 130 2.03 19.96 5.22
N THR A 131 2.50 19.60 6.41
CA THR A 131 3.90 19.39 6.81
C THR A 131 4.43 17.99 6.55
N THR A 132 3.58 17.03 6.15
CA THR A 132 3.97 15.63 6.05
C THR A 132 5.14 15.40 5.10
N ASN A 133 6.04 14.47 5.43
CA ASN A 133 7.07 13.94 4.53
C ASN A 133 6.53 12.87 3.58
N GLN A 134 5.34 12.34 3.86
CA GLN A 134 4.75 11.24 3.11
C GLN A 134 4.22 11.73 1.76
N ARG A 135 4.36 10.89 0.73
CA ARG A 135 3.94 11.23 -0.63
C ARG A 135 3.15 10.09 -1.25
N LEU A 136 1.93 10.35 -1.72
CA LEU A 136 1.16 9.43 -2.55
C LEU A 136 1.35 9.82 -4.01
N TYR A 137 1.75 8.86 -4.82
CA TYR A 137 1.94 9.00 -6.25
C TYR A 137 0.89 8.19 -7.01
N ARG A 138 0.37 8.77 -8.09
CA ARG A 138 -0.29 8.02 -9.17
C ARG A 138 0.79 7.55 -10.14
N VAL A 139 0.75 6.27 -10.51
CA VAL A 139 1.74 5.66 -11.40
C VAL A 139 1.16 5.56 -12.82
N GLY A 140 1.90 6.09 -13.79
CA GLY A 140 1.60 5.98 -15.22
C GLY A 140 2.00 4.63 -15.81
N PRO A 141 1.51 4.29 -17.03
CA PRO A 141 1.83 3.02 -17.69
C PRO A 141 3.34 2.81 -17.96
N ASP A 142 4.10 3.90 -18.08
CA ASP A 142 5.54 3.93 -18.27
C ASP A 142 6.34 3.96 -16.95
N GLY A 143 5.64 3.85 -15.81
CA GLY A 143 6.24 3.93 -14.48
C GLY A 143 6.46 5.36 -13.98
N THR A 144 6.06 6.40 -14.73
CA THR A 144 6.13 7.78 -14.25
C THR A 144 5.26 7.97 -13.00
N MET A 145 5.70 8.81 -12.06
CA MET A 145 5.03 9.01 -10.78
C MET A 145 4.60 10.47 -10.63
N GLU A 146 3.28 10.71 -10.67
CA GLU A 146 2.67 12.02 -10.40
C GLU A 146 2.34 12.13 -8.91
N ASP A 147 2.89 13.13 -8.21
CA ASP A 147 2.54 13.39 -6.82
C ASP A 147 1.10 13.94 -6.69
N ILE A 148 0.24 13.15 -6.07
CA ILE A 148 -1.18 13.45 -5.82
C ILE A 148 -1.48 13.66 -4.33
N THR A 149 -0.47 13.82 -3.48
CA THR A 149 -0.61 13.99 -2.02
C THR A 149 -1.55 15.13 -1.64
N LYS A 150 -1.61 16.18 -2.47
CA LYS A 150 -2.53 17.31 -2.30
C LYS A 150 -4.01 16.91 -2.21
N LEU A 151 -4.41 15.74 -2.73
CA LEU A 151 -5.79 15.28 -2.70
C LEU A 151 -6.30 14.91 -1.29
N PHE A 152 -5.40 14.67 -0.33
CA PHE A 152 -5.75 14.45 1.08
C PHE A 152 -6.08 15.73 1.84
N ARG A 153 -5.75 16.88 1.25
CA ARG A 153 -5.97 18.19 1.87
C ARG A 153 -7.34 18.68 1.44
N ARG A 154 -8.21 18.99 2.40
CA ARG A 154 -9.47 19.69 2.10
C ARG A 154 -9.12 21.00 1.41
N LYS A 155 -9.83 21.32 0.32
CA LYS A 155 -9.84 22.71 -0.16
C LYS A 155 -10.51 23.56 0.93
N PRO A 156 -9.95 24.74 1.26
CA PRO A 156 -10.57 25.66 2.20
C PRO A 156 -11.98 26.05 1.77
#